data_AF-A0A0R0T8Y1-F1
#
_entry.id   AF-A0A0R0T8Y1-F1
#
_cell.length_a   1.000
_cell.length_b   1.000
_cell.length_c   1.000
_cell.angle_alpha   90.00
_cell.angle_beta   90.00
_cell.angle_gamma   90.00
#
_symmetry.space_group_name_H-M   'P 1'
#
loop_
_entity.id
_entity.type
_entity.pdbx_description
1 polymer ?
#
loop_
_entity_poly.entity_id
_entity_poly.type
_entity_poly.pdbx_seq_one_letter_code
_entity_poly.pdbx_strand_id
1 'polypeptide(L)'
;MSENLAVEITQRFTEELERKNLRAKPLSRSIDAHENTLGNYVRNKVPDQWVYLAKLQKQGIDIRYVLLGIDPDFSGLTSEESLLLKAYRQLSPEAQEALLRLSSVYAKEVENKE
;
A
#
# COMPACT_ATOMS: atom_id res chain seq x y z
N MET A 1 -19.63 1.08 -17.12
CA MET A 1 -18.48 1.69 -16.42
C MET A 1 -18.06 0.96 -15.14
N SER A 2 -18.96 0.46 -14.28
CA SER A 2 -18.57 -0.30 -13.07
C SER A 2 -17.98 -1.68 -13.39
N GLU A 3 -18.51 -2.35 -14.41
CA GLU A 3 -18.09 -3.70 -14.83
C GLU A 3 -16.61 -3.74 -15.24
N ASN A 4 -16.11 -2.68 -15.91
CA ASN A 4 -14.70 -2.57 -16.28
C ASN A 4 -13.78 -2.45 -15.05
N LEU A 5 -14.19 -1.67 -14.04
CA LEU A 5 -13.40 -1.49 -12.83
C LEU A 5 -13.32 -2.76 -11.97
N ALA A 6 -14.37 -3.58 -11.95
CA ALA A 6 -14.35 -4.87 -11.24
C ALA A 6 -13.34 -5.85 -11.87
N VAL A 7 -13.25 -5.87 -13.20
CA VAL A 7 -12.25 -6.65 -13.95
C VAL A 7 -10.83 -6.15 -13.65
N GLU A 8 -10.59 -4.84 -13.68
CA GLU A 8 -9.29 -4.27 -13.32
C GLU A 8 -8.87 -4.60 -11.88
N ILE A 9 -9.80 -4.54 -10.93
CA ILE A 9 -9.52 -4.92 -9.53
C ILE A 9 -9.19 -6.41 -9.42
N THR A 10 -9.94 -7.26 -10.14
CA THR A 10 -9.67 -8.70 -10.19
C THR A 10 -8.29 -9.01 -10.75
N GLN A 11 -7.91 -8.32 -11.83
CA GLN A 11 -6.59 -8.47 -12.44
C GLN A 11 -5.48 -8.12 -11.45
N ARG A 12 -5.54 -6.94 -10.82
CA ARG A 12 -4.57 -6.53 -9.79
C ARG A 12 -4.51 -7.48 -8.60
N PHE A 13 -5.66 -7.99 -8.15
CA PHE A 13 -5.70 -8.97 -7.07
C PHE A 13 -5.00 -10.28 -7.46
N THR A 14 -5.21 -10.74 -8.70
CA THR A 14 -4.59 -11.96 -9.22
C THR A 14 -3.08 -11.81 -9.36
N GLU A 15 -2.61 -10.70 -9.93
CA GLU A 15 -1.18 -10.37 -10.04
C GLU A 15 -0.48 -10.35 -8.66
N GLU A 16 -1.14 -9.80 -7.63
CA GLU A 16 -0.58 -9.77 -6.28
C GLU A 16 -0.46 -11.17 -5.67
N LEU A 17 -1.46 -12.04 -5.87
CA LEU A 17 -1.37 -13.44 -5.43
C LEU A 17 -0.22 -14.17 -6.12
N GLU A 18 -0.07 -13.99 -7.43
CA GLU A 18 1.02 -14.59 -8.21
C GLU A 18 2.39 -14.10 -7.74
N ARG A 19 2.55 -12.79 -7.55
CA ARG A 19 3.79 -12.16 -7.05
C ARG A 19 4.21 -12.69 -5.68
N LYS A 20 3.24 -13.03 -4.82
CA LYS A 20 3.46 -13.60 -3.48
C LYS A 20 3.48 -15.12 -3.46
N ASN A 21 3.33 -15.78 -4.61
CA ASN A 21 3.20 -17.24 -4.74
C ASN A 21 2.08 -17.82 -3.85
N LEU A 22 0.98 -17.08 -3.72
CA LEU A 22 -0.20 -17.45 -2.93
C LEU A 22 -1.29 -18.04 -3.82
N ARG A 23 -1.98 -19.07 -3.30
CA ARG A 23 -3.14 -19.67 -3.97
C ARG A 23 -4.42 -19.27 -3.26
N ALA A 24 -5.45 -18.88 -4.03
CA ALA A 24 -6.70 -18.35 -3.49
C ALA A 24 -7.43 -19.28 -2.51
N LYS A 25 -7.51 -20.58 -2.80
CA LYS A 25 -8.21 -21.55 -1.95
C LYS A 25 -7.53 -21.76 -0.58
N PRO A 26 -6.22 -22.07 -0.51
CA PRO A 26 -5.49 -22.09 0.76
C PRO A 26 -5.56 -20.76 1.52
N LEU A 27 -5.37 -19.64 0.82
CA LEU A 27 -5.39 -18.31 1.43
C LEU A 27 -6.77 -17.97 2.02
N SER A 28 -7.87 -18.38 1.37
CA SER A 28 -9.22 -18.18 1.91
C SER A 28 -9.36 -18.83 3.29
N ARG A 29 -8.85 -20.07 3.44
CA ARG A 29 -8.91 -20.80 4.71
C ARG A 29 -8.02 -20.17 5.79
N SER A 30 -6.86 -19.63 5.43
CA SER A 30 -5.94 -19.03 6.40
C SER A 30 -6.39 -17.67 6.93
N ILE A 31 -7.40 -17.05 6.31
CA ILE A 31 -7.98 -15.78 6.73
C ILE A 31 -9.41 -15.96 7.30
N ASP A 32 -9.76 -17.18 7.72
CA ASP A 32 -11.08 -17.53 8.25
C ASP A 32 -12.26 -17.25 7.30
N ALA A 33 -11.99 -17.25 5.99
CA ALA A 33 -13.01 -17.14 4.97
C ALA A 33 -13.43 -18.53 4.45
N HIS A 34 -14.65 -18.61 3.91
CA HIS A 34 -15.09 -19.79 3.17
C HIS A 34 -14.10 -20.13 2.05
N GLU A 35 -13.81 -21.41 1.83
CA GLU A 35 -12.71 -21.85 0.93
C GLU A 35 -12.81 -21.34 -0.53
N ASN A 36 -14.01 -20.93 -0.94
CA ASN A 36 -14.31 -20.42 -2.28
C ASN A 36 -14.31 -18.88 -2.37
N THR A 37 -14.14 -18.16 -1.26
CA THR A 37 -14.26 -16.69 -1.22
C THR A 37 -13.27 -16.02 -2.15
N LEU A 38 -11.97 -16.22 -1.96
CA LEU A 38 -10.96 -15.61 -2.84
C LEU A 38 -10.96 -16.26 -4.23
N GLY A 39 -11.38 -17.52 -4.32
CA GLY A 39 -11.59 -18.22 -5.59
C GLY A 39 -12.68 -17.57 -6.46
N ASN A 40 -13.67 -16.94 -5.85
CA ASN A 40 -14.67 -16.14 -6.57
C ASN A 40 -14.07 -14.82 -7.06
N TYR A 41 -13.22 -14.18 -6.23
CA TYR A 41 -12.62 -12.90 -6.58
C TYR A 41 -11.74 -13.01 -7.82
N VAL A 42 -10.88 -14.04 -7.92
CA VAL A 42 -10.06 -14.31 -9.12
C VAL A 42 -10.89 -14.65 -10.38
N ARG A 43 -12.19 -14.95 -10.24
CA ARG A 43 -13.11 -15.25 -11.36
C ARG A 43 -14.03 -14.08 -11.69
N ASN A 44 -13.58 -12.84 -11.47
CA ASN A 44 -14.32 -11.60 -11.71
C ASN A 44 -15.60 -11.47 -10.88
N LYS A 45 -15.71 -12.18 -9.75
CA LYS A 45 -16.82 -12.05 -8.79
C LYS A 45 -16.37 -11.32 -7.53
N VAL A 46 -15.62 -10.24 -7.70
CA VAL A 46 -15.25 -9.35 -6.58
C VAL A 46 -16.51 -8.65 -6.03
N PRO A 47 -16.56 -8.33 -4.73
CA PRO A 47 -17.72 -7.65 -4.16
C PRO A 47 -17.85 -6.21 -4.67
N ASP A 48 -19.07 -5.71 -4.84
CA ASP A 48 -19.32 -4.32 -5.24
C ASP A 48 -18.71 -3.31 -4.27
N GLN A 49 -18.55 -3.69 -3.00
CA GLN A 49 -17.90 -2.88 -1.98
C GLN A 49 -16.47 -2.50 -2.39
N TRP A 50 -15.72 -3.38 -3.07
CA TRP A 50 -14.38 -3.06 -3.56
C TRP A 50 -14.41 -1.98 -4.64
N VAL A 51 -15.42 -2.03 -5.51
CA VAL A 51 -15.66 -1.01 -6.54
C VAL A 51 -16.01 0.33 -5.88
N TYR A 52 -16.81 0.33 -4.81
CA TYR A 52 -17.15 1.55 -4.07
C TYR A 52 -15.93 2.17 -3.41
N LEU A 53 -15.11 1.36 -2.75
CA LEU A 53 -13.85 1.81 -2.15
C LEU A 53 -12.92 2.43 -3.20
N ALA A 54 -12.75 1.78 -4.36
CA ALA A 54 -11.96 2.33 -5.45
C ALA A 54 -12.51 3.68 -5.98
N LYS A 55 -13.83 3.87 -5.98
CA LYS A 55 -14.46 5.15 -6.35
C LYS A 55 -14.25 6.21 -5.27
N LEU A 56 -14.34 5.86 -3.99
CA LEU A 56 -14.06 6.78 -2.88
C LEU A 56 -12.60 7.26 -2.89
N GLN A 57 -11.65 6.38 -3.22
CA GLN A 57 -10.25 6.75 -3.44
C GLN A 57 -10.10 7.83 -4.53
N LYS A 58 -10.86 7.72 -5.64
CA LYS A 58 -10.84 8.73 -6.71
C LYS A 58 -11.43 10.09 -6.27
N GLN A 59 -12.16 10.14 -5.16
CA GLN A 59 -12.68 11.37 -4.55
C GLN A 59 -11.72 11.94 -3.48
N GLY A 60 -10.54 11.34 -3.29
CA GLY A 60 -9.53 11.82 -2.34
C GLY A 60 -9.61 11.19 -0.94
N ILE A 61 -10.46 10.20 -0.71
CA ILE A 61 -10.51 9.47 0.56
C ILE A 61 -9.45 8.36 0.54
N ASP A 62 -8.47 8.39 1.45
CA ASP A 62 -7.48 7.30 1.54
C ASP A 62 -8.11 6.03 2.14
N ILE A 63 -8.35 5.04 1.29
CA ILE A 63 -8.98 3.78 1.70
C ILE A 63 -8.05 2.91 2.54
N ARG A 64 -6.73 3.06 2.42
CA ARG A 64 -5.77 2.33 3.26
C ARG A 64 -5.85 2.84 4.68
N TYR A 65 -6.01 4.14 4.88
CA TYR A 65 -6.30 4.70 6.20
C TYR A 65 -7.62 4.16 6.76
N VAL A 66 -8.69 4.21 5.97
CA VAL A 66 -10.02 3.75 6.40
C VAL A 66 -10.05 2.27 6.78
N LEU A 67 -9.41 1.40 6.00
CA LEU A 67 -9.45 -0.05 6.23
C LEU A 67 -8.35 -0.57 7.16
N LEU A 68 -7.17 0.05 7.13
CA LEU A 68 -5.95 -0.50 7.75
C LEU A 68 -5.39 0.44 8.83
N GLY A 69 -5.93 1.64 9.01
CA GLY A 69 -5.39 2.65 9.92
C GLY A 69 -4.02 3.19 9.50
N ILE A 70 -3.58 2.88 8.27
CA ILE A 70 -2.29 3.36 7.75
C ILE A 70 -2.46 4.83 7.42
N ASP A 71 -1.89 5.67 8.27
CA ASP A 71 -1.93 7.11 8.09
C ASP A 71 -1.30 7.48 6.73
N PRO A 72 -2.01 8.26 5.90
CA PRO A 72 -1.60 8.59 4.53
C PRO A 72 -0.23 9.28 4.48
N ASP A 73 0.20 9.95 5.56
CA ASP A 73 1.52 10.56 5.67
C ASP A 73 2.67 9.53 5.81
N PHE A 74 2.35 8.25 6.04
CA PHE A 74 3.31 7.18 6.36
C PHE A 74 3.27 5.99 5.39
N SER A 75 2.53 6.09 4.28
CA SER A 75 2.38 4.94 3.40
C SER A 75 3.70 4.57 2.71
N GLY A 76 4.27 3.43 3.10
CA GLY A 76 5.54 2.90 2.57
C GLY A 76 6.75 3.07 3.49
N LEU A 77 6.59 3.71 4.65
CA LEU A 77 7.65 3.91 5.64
C LEU A 77 7.49 2.90 6.80
N THR A 78 8.61 2.36 7.27
CA THR A 78 8.73 1.68 8.57
C THR A 78 8.37 2.64 9.71
N SER A 79 8.19 2.12 10.93
CA SER A 79 7.87 2.96 12.10
C SER A 79 8.99 3.97 12.39
N GLU A 80 10.23 3.57 12.17
CA GLU A 80 11.43 4.39 12.32
C GLU A 80 11.49 5.49 11.26
N GLU A 81 11.28 5.15 9.98
CA GLU A 81 11.24 6.11 8.88
C GLU A 81 10.09 7.12 9.03
N SER A 82 8.97 6.66 9.57
CA SER A 82 7.82 7.48 9.94
C SER A 82 8.17 8.52 10.99
N LEU A 83 8.80 8.09 12.09
CA LEU A 83 9.25 8.98 13.16
C LEU A 83 10.26 10.02 12.64
N LEU A 84 11.20 9.60 11.80
CA LEU A 84 12.19 10.46 11.18
C LEU A 84 11.54 11.53 10.29
N LEU A 85 10.60 11.14 9.43
CA LEU A 85 9.90 12.08 8.55
C LEU A 85 9.07 13.09 9.34
N LYS A 86 8.38 12.63 10.39
CA LYS A 86 7.59 13.51 11.28
C LYS A 86 8.48 14.53 11.98
N ALA A 87 9.62 14.09 12.52
CA ALA A 87 10.60 14.98 13.14
C ALA A 87 11.14 16.00 12.13
N TYR A 88 11.52 15.56 10.93
CA TYR A 88 12.03 16.43 9.86
C TYR A 88 11.04 17.55 9.51
N ARG A 89 9.75 17.22 9.31
CA ARG A 89 8.71 18.20 8.95
C ARG A 89 8.47 19.28 10.01
N GLN A 90 8.86 19.04 11.27
CA GLN A 90 8.69 19.98 12.39
C GLN A 90 9.91 20.89 12.63
N LEU A 91 11.03 20.64 11.95
CA LEU A 91 12.24 21.44 12.06
C LEU A 91 12.10 22.81 11.39
N SER A 92 12.95 23.77 11.77
CA SER A 92 13.10 25.02 11.02
C SER A 92 13.70 24.75 9.63
N PRO A 93 13.55 25.66 8.65
CA PRO A 93 14.13 25.51 7.32
C PRO A 93 15.64 25.24 7.35
N GLU A 94 16.37 25.92 8.24
CA GLU A 94 17.83 25.77 8.38
C GLU A 94 18.19 24.38 8.91
N ALA A 95 17.42 23.87 9.87
CA ALA A 95 17.62 22.53 10.43
C ALA A 95 17.21 21.42 9.46
N GLN A 96 16.17 21.62 8.64
CA GLN A 96 15.81 20.73 7.54
C GLN A 96 16.94 20.65 6.51
N GLU A 97 17.50 21.80 6.11
CA GLU A 97 18.63 21.85 5.16
C GLU A 97 19.87 21.15 5.71
N ALA A 98 20.20 21.37 6.99
CA ALA A 98 21.33 20.71 7.64
C ALA A 98 21.17 19.17 7.65
N LEU A 99 19.99 18.67 8.01
CA LEU A 99 19.70 17.23 8.03
C LEU A 99 19.70 16.62 6.61
N LEU A 100 19.22 17.36 5.61
CA LEU A 100 19.28 16.93 4.21
C LEU A 100 20.73 16.81 3.71
N ARG A 101 21.57 17.80 4.02
CA ARG A 101 23.01 17.77 3.68
C ARG A 101 23.71 16.61 4.34
N LEU A 102 23.48 16.37 5.63
CA LEU A 102 24.04 15.23 6.35
C LEU A 102 23.63 13.90 5.70
N SER A 103 22.34 13.72 5.41
CA SER A 103 21.81 12.52 4.77
C SER A 103 22.43 12.28 3.39
N SER A 104 22.70 13.36 2.63
CA SER A 104 23.33 13.27 1.31
C SER A 104 24.81 12.80 1.37
N VAL A 105 25.52 13.11 2.45
CA VAL A 105 26.90 12.64 2.67
C VAL A 105 26.89 11.13 2.93
N TYR A 106 26.00 10.64 3.78
CA TYR A 106 25.86 9.21 4.04
C TYR A 106 25.42 8.43 2.80
N ALA A 107 24.50 8.97 1.99
CA ALA A 107 24.10 8.34 0.74
C ALA A 107 25.28 8.14 -0.22
N LYS A 108 26.14 9.16 -0.40
CA LYS A 108 27.34 9.07 -1.23
C LYS A 108 28.38 8.08 -0.70
N GLU A 109 28.47 7.92 0.62
CA GLU A 109 29.38 6.94 1.21
C GLU A 109 28.95 5.50 0.91
N VAL A 110 27.64 5.25 0.80
CA VAL A 110 27.08 3.95 0.42
C VAL A 110 27.29 3.68 -1.07
N GLU A 111 27.03 4.67 -1.93
CA GLU A 111 27.22 4.55 -3.40
C GLU A 111 28.69 4.29 -3.77
N ASN A 112 29.65 4.84 -3.02
CA ASN A 112 31.09 4.63 -3.28
C ASN A 112 31.63 3.27 -2.77
N LYS A 113 30.79 2.44 -2.13
CA LYS A 113 31.15 1.10 -1.65
C LYS A 113 30.64 -0.02 -2.57
N GLU A 114 29.85 0.29 -3.59
CA GLU A 114 29.48 -0.61 -4.70
C GLU A 114 30.42 -0.44 -5.90
#